data_AF-A0A0V1CMP2-F1
#
_entry.id   AF-A0A0V1CMP2-F1
#
_cell.length_a   1.000
_cell.length_b   1.000
_cell.length_c   1.000
_cell.angle_alpha   90.00
_cell.angle_beta   90.00
_cell.angle_gamma   90.00
#
_symmetry.space_group_name_H-M   'P 1'
#
loop_
_entity.id
_entity.type
_entity.pdbx_description
1 polymer ?
#
loop_
_entity_poly.entity_id
_entity_poly.type
_entity_poly.pdbx_seq_one_letter_code
_entity_poly.pdbx_strand_id
1 'polypeptide(L)'
;LLANSSYFTVNRICCEKPWGGKKKFGHKGGARKFTSFEELKAQQEDIEKAKSFEEDDEPNKAFQRPRIPEQQNSGDSDSSDDESDNEETKHKGVSHLIEVENPNRRVVKNKKFKNLEFNQEVQLSRREKEAIEKEQARQRYLKLHAEGKTEEARADLARLAIIRKNREEAAKKRQEEAAAKEAASIRR
;
A
#
# COMPACT_ATOMS: atom_id res chain seq x y z
N LEU A 1 12.68 -40.24 70.66
CA LEU A 1 11.99 -40.01 69.38
C LEU A 1 13.01 -39.47 68.39
N LEU A 2 13.20 -40.22 67.28
CA LEU A 2 13.85 -39.84 66.02
C LEU A 2 15.37 -39.62 66.10
N ALA A 3 16.21 -40.66 66.03
CA ALA A 3 16.52 -41.54 64.87
C ALA A 3 17.30 -40.84 63.75
N ASN A 4 18.60 -41.21 63.67
CA ASN A 4 19.33 -41.67 62.49
C ASN A 4 19.62 -40.65 61.37
N SER A 5 20.78 -40.60 60.71
CA SER A 5 21.91 -41.51 60.63
C SER A 5 23.08 -40.74 60.02
N SER A 6 24.26 -41.07 60.51
CA SER A 6 25.59 -40.79 60.00
C SER A 6 25.77 -41.05 58.50
N TYR A 7 26.50 -40.13 57.88
CA TYR A 7 27.60 -40.33 56.92
C TYR A 7 27.48 -41.48 55.91
N PHE A 8 27.15 -41.13 54.65
CA PHE A 8 27.58 -41.90 53.49
C PHE A 8 28.06 -40.93 52.40
N THR A 9 29.37 -40.66 52.38
CA THR A 9 30.07 -40.04 51.26
C THR A 9 30.33 -41.10 50.20
N VAL A 10 29.72 -40.99 49.02
CA VAL A 10 30.08 -41.79 47.85
C VAL A 10 30.23 -40.87 46.64
N ASN A 11 31.50 -40.64 46.30
CA ASN A 11 32.08 -40.61 44.96
C ASN A 11 31.26 -40.05 43.79
N ARG A 12 31.64 -38.83 43.43
CA ARG A 12 31.92 -38.33 42.07
C ARG A 12 32.09 -39.45 41.02
N ILE A 13 31.08 -39.61 40.16
CA ILE A 13 31.23 -40.21 38.83
C ILE A 13 30.70 -39.21 37.81
N CYS A 14 31.56 -38.91 36.84
CA CYS A 14 31.40 -37.97 35.75
C CYS A 14 30.05 -38.08 35.02
N CYS A 15 29.40 -36.93 34.85
CA CYS A 15 28.84 -36.53 33.57
C CYS A 15 28.83 -35.00 33.53
N GLU A 16 29.95 -34.42 33.08
CA GLU A 16 29.95 -33.09 32.47
C GLU A 16 28.92 -33.08 31.35
N LYS A 17 27.73 -32.57 31.63
CA LYS A 17 26.83 -32.07 30.60
C LYS A 17 27.04 -30.57 30.58
N PRO A 18 27.56 -29.98 29.49
CA PRO A 18 27.67 -28.54 29.41
C PRO A 18 26.26 -27.95 29.42
N TRP A 19 25.87 -27.39 30.56
CA TRP A 19 24.79 -26.41 30.62
C TRP A 19 25.24 -25.18 29.83
N GLY A 20 24.82 -25.14 28.57
CA GLY A 20 25.11 -24.01 27.70
C GLY A 20 24.49 -24.13 26.32
N GLY A 21 23.41 -24.91 26.16
CA GLY A 21 22.63 -24.88 24.93
C GLY A 21 22.04 -23.48 24.76
N LYS A 22 22.52 -22.73 23.76
CA LYS A 22 21.89 -21.48 23.31
C LYS A 22 20.41 -21.78 23.09
N LYS A 23 19.55 -21.36 24.02
CA LYS A 23 18.11 -21.40 23.84
C LYS A 23 17.84 -20.56 22.60
N LYS A 24 17.47 -21.20 21.50
CA LYS A 24 16.82 -20.52 20.37
C LYS A 24 15.46 -20.09 20.89
N PHE A 25 15.43 -18.98 21.63
CA PHE A 25 14.21 -18.25 21.90
C PHE A 25 13.61 -18.01 20.52
N GLY A 26 12.46 -18.64 20.24
CA GLY A 26 11.80 -18.48 18.95
C GLY A 26 11.69 -17.01 18.61
N HIS A 27 11.76 -16.66 17.33
CA HIS A 27 11.58 -15.31 16.80
C HIS A 27 10.15 -14.79 17.01
N LYS A 28 9.60 -14.90 18.22
CA LYS A 28 8.29 -14.41 18.62
C LYS A 28 8.49 -13.15 19.45
N GLY A 29 8.19 -12.00 18.84
CA GLY A 29 7.93 -10.76 19.58
C GLY A 29 9.09 -9.77 19.69
N GLY A 30 9.95 -9.64 18.68
CA GLY A 30 10.78 -8.44 18.57
C GLY A 30 9.90 -7.19 18.46
N ALA A 31 10.32 -6.08 19.07
CA ALA A 31 9.59 -4.81 18.99
C ALA A 31 9.32 -4.46 17.52
N ARG A 32 8.05 -4.24 17.17
CA ARG A 32 7.66 -3.86 15.81
C ARG A 32 8.19 -2.45 15.57
N LYS A 33 9.16 -2.32 14.67
CA LYS A 33 9.60 -1.01 14.18
C LYS A 33 8.55 -0.55 13.18
N PHE A 34 7.81 0.49 13.54
CA PHE A 34 6.99 1.22 12.58
C PHE A 34 7.92 2.19 11.85
N THR A 35 7.92 2.13 10.52
CA THR A 35 8.57 3.16 9.69
C THR A 35 7.95 4.51 10.04
N SER A 36 8.78 5.53 10.25
CA SER A 36 8.25 6.86 10.54
C SER A 36 7.56 7.43 9.29
N PHE A 37 6.62 8.36 9.47
CA PHE A 37 5.96 9.01 8.34
C PHE A 37 6.96 9.72 7.42
N GLU A 38 8.02 10.28 8.00
CA GLU A 38 9.12 10.92 7.29
C GLU A 38 9.93 9.91 6.45
N GLU A 39 10.17 8.71 7.00
CA GLU A 39 10.88 7.63 6.30
C GLU A 39 10.05 7.06 5.15
N LEU A 40 8.73 6.92 5.33
CA LEU A 40 7.84 6.51 4.24
C LEU A 40 7.77 7.54 3.13
N LYS A 41 7.75 8.83 3.48
CA LYS A 41 7.74 9.92 2.50
C LYS A 41 9.05 9.97 1.71
N ALA A 42 10.19 9.84 2.39
CA ALA A 42 11.49 9.75 1.73
C ALA A 42 11.56 8.56 0.75
N GLN A 43 11.04 7.39 1.15
CA GLN A 43 10.96 6.23 0.26
C GLN A 43 10.07 6.49 -0.97
N GLN A 44 8.95 7.20 -0.82
CA GLN A 44 8.10 7.57 -1.96
C GLN A 44 8.80 8.56 -2.89
N GLU A 45 9.46 9.58 -2.33
CA GLU A 45 10.22 10.58 -3.11
C GLU A 45 11.38 9.92 -3.87
N ASP A 46 12.08 8.95 -3.27
CA ASP A 46 13.15 8.19 -3.92
C ASP A 46 12.61 7.33 -5.09
N ILE A 47 11.44 6.71 -4.93
CA ILE A 47 10.77 5.94 -5.98
C ILE A 47 10.31 6.86 -7.12
N GLU A 48 9.73 8.00 -6.81
CA GLU A 48 9.29 8.99 -7.80
C GLU A 48 10.48 9.54 -8.59
N LYS A 49 11.60 9.81 -7.90
CA LYS A 49 12.83 10.29 -8.53
C LYS A 49 13.50 9.23 -9.41
N ALA A 50 13.46 7.96 -9.01
CA ALA A 50 13.95 6.86 -9.84
C ALA A 50 13.10 6.72 -11.11
N LYS A 51 11.77 6.81 -10.98
CA LYS A 51 10.84 6.77 -12.12
C LYS A 51 11.01 7.95 -13.06
N SER A 52 11.18 9.17 -12.53
CA SER A 52 11.41 10.34 -13.38
C SER A 52 12.73 10.22 -14.15
N PHE A 53 13.77 9.65 -13.52
CA PHE A 53 15.05 9.41 -14.19
C PHE A 53 14.96 8.32 -15.26
N GLU A 54 14.12 7.30 -15.06
CA GLU A 54 13.81 6.28 -16.09
C GLU A 54 12.91 6.82 -17.22
N GLU A 55 12.08 7.83 -16.97
CA GLU A 55 11.23 8.46 -18.00
C GLU A 55 12.00 9.41 -18.95
N ASP A 56 13.10 10.01 -18.48
CA ASP A 56 13.93 10.92 -19.30
C ASP A 56 14.96 10.17 -20.19
N ASP A 57 15.22 8.88 -19.95
CA ASP A 57 16.11 8.03 -20.74
C ASP A 57 15.32 6.94 -21.52
N GLU A 58 15.00 7.22 -22.79
CA GLU A 58 14.45 6.22 -23.72
C GLU A 58 15.44 5.06 -24.04
N PRO A 59 14.96 3.91 -24.56
CA PRO A 59 15.30 2.57 -24.09
C PRO A 59 16.59 2.02 -24.72
N ASN A 60 17.74 2.24 -24.09
CA ASN A 60 18.91 1.43 -24.43
C ASN A 60 19.98 1.38 -23.32
N LYS A 61 19.64 0.75 -22.19
CA LYS A 61 20.64 0.14 -21.30
C LYS A 61 20.02 -0.90 -20.36
N ALA A 62 19.64 -2.03 -20.95
CA ALA A 62 19.73 -3.29 -20.22
C ALA A 62 21.19 -3.44 -19.74
N PHE A 63 21.40 -3.88 -18.49
CA PHE A 63 22.68 -4.03 -17.77
C PHE A 63 23.18 -2.82 -16.97
N GLN A 64 22.49 -2.48 -15.88
CA GLN A 64 23.04 -2.49 -14.51
C GLN A 64 22.00 -1.96 -13.50
N ARG A 65 21.09 -2.83 -13.05
CA ARG A 65 20.23 -2.54 -11.87
C ARG A 65 21.07 -2.73 -10.60
N PRO A 66 21.09 -1.80 -9.63
CA PRO A 66 21.55 -2.09 -8.28
C PRO A 66 20.54 -3.06 -7.63
N ARG A 67 21.06 -4.17 -7.11
CA ARG A 67 20.29 -5.27 -6.49
C ARG A 67 19.73 -4.81 -5.14
N ILE A 68 18.46 -4.41 -5.11
CA ILE A 68 17.69 -4.22 -3.87
C ILE A 68 17.32 -5.61 -3.32
N PRO A 69 17.49 -5.90 -2.01
CA PRO A 69 17.13 -7.21 -1.48
C PRO A 69 15.60 -7.36 -1.42
N GLU A 70 15.06 -8.20 -2.31
CA GLU A 70 13.65 -8.54 -2.41
C GLU A 70 13.17 -9.28 -1.15
N GLN A 71 12.17 -8.71 -0.47
CA GLN A 71 11.24 -9.51 0.32
C GLN A 71 10.32 -10.25 -0.65
N GLN A 72 10.35 -11.58 -0.58
CA GLN A 72 9.52 -12.48 -1.35
C GLN A 72 8.04 -12.23 -1.05
N ASN A 73 7.36 -11.56 -1.97
CA ASN A 73 5.94 -11.71 -2.22
C ASN A 73 5.79 -11.98 -3.72
N SER A 74 5.76 -13.26 -4.07
CA SER A 74 5.43 -13.73 -5.42
C SER A 74 3.93 -13.52 -5.65
N GLY A 75 3.59 -12.34 -6.15
CA GLY A 75 2.32 -12.08 -6.85
C GLY A 75 2.63 -12.07 -8.34
N ASP A 76 2.37 -13.20 -8.96
CA ASP A 76 2.45 -13.47 -10.39
C ASP A 76 1.80 -12.34 -11.21
N SER A 77 2.62 -11.57 -11.91
CA SER A 77 2.19 -10.59 -12.90
C SER A 77 2.79 -11.05 -14.22
N ASP A 78 2.08 -11.97 -14.88
CA ASP A 78 2.29 -12.37 -16.26
C ASP A 78 2.06 -11.15 -17.18
N SER A 79 3.09 -10.31 -17.27
CA SER A 79 3.19 -9.25 -18.26
C SER A 79 3.65 -9.90 -19.56
N SER A 80 2.69 -10.44 -20.29
CA SER A 80 2.88 -10.90 -21.67
C SER A 80 3.13 -9.67 -22.55
N ASP A 81 4.41 -9.29 -22.61
CA ASP A 81 4.99 -8.39 -23.60
C ASP A 81 5.01 -9.13 -24.95
N ASP A 82 3.90 -9.07 -25.69
CA ASP A 82 3.84 -9.54 -27.07
C ASP A 82 4.30 -8.38 -27.97
N GLU A 83 5.61 -8.23 -28.03
CA GLU A 83 6.32 -7.44 -29.04
C GLU A 83 5.84 -7.91 -30.42
N SER A 84 4.95 -7.11 -31.01
CA SER A 84 4.37 -7.32 -32.33
C SER A 84 5.44 -7.07 -33.40
N ASP A 85 6.31 -8.07 -33.56
CA ASP A 85 7.22 -8.19 -34.70
C ASP A 85 6.39 -8.30 -35.98
N ASN A 86 6.69 -7.41 -36.92
CA ASN A 86 6.03 -7.32 -38.21
C ASN A 86 6.56 -8.43 -39.12
N GLU A 87 6.22 -9.66 -38.78
CA GLU A 87 6.49 -10.83 -39.56
C GLU A 87 5.19 -11.61 -39.70
N GLU A 88 4.86 -11.93 -40.94
CA GLU A 88 3.76 -12.82 -41.33
C GLU A 88 3.66 -13.97 -40.32
N THR A 89 2.63 -13.93 -39.47
CA THR A 89 2.49 -14.89 -38.36
C THR A 89 2.60 -16.29 -38.95
N LYS A 90 3.72 -17.00 -38.72
CA LYS A 90 4.03 -18.26 -39.42
C LYS A 90 2.82 -19.18 -39.38
N HIS A 91 2.15 -19.28 -40.52
CA HIS A 91 0.88 -19.97 -40.59
C HIS A 91 1.14 -21.45 -40.39
N LYS A 92 0.37 -22.07 -39.50
CA LYS A 92 0.55 -23.48 -39.17
C LYS A 92 0.11 -24.29 -40.39
N GLY A 93 1.06 -24.95 -41.05
CA GLY A 93 0.82 -25.83 -42.19
C GLY A 93 0.17 -25.12 -43.39
N VAL A 94 -0.80 -25.79 -44.02
CA VAL A 94 -1.44 -25.37 -45.29
C VAL A 94 -2.54 -24.31 -45.08
N SER A 95 -2.73 -23.82 -43.85
CA SER A 95 -3.81 -22.87 -43.51
C SER A 95 -3.79 -21.56 -44.31
N HIS A 96 -2.66 -21.21 -44.93
CA HIS A 96 -2.54 -20.04 -45.80
C HIS A 96 -2.96 -20.27 -47.25
N LEU A 97 -2.99 -21.52 -47.71
CA LEU A 97 -3.43 -21.86 -49.07
C LEU A 97 -4.95 -22.09 -49.18
N ILE A 98 -5.63 -22.21 -48.04
CA ILE A 98 -7.07 -22.50 -48.00
C ILE A 98 -7.85 -21.22 -47.74
N GLU A 99 -8.65 -20.79 -48.71
CA GLU A 99 -9.58 -19.67 -48.57
C GLU A 99 -10.74 -20.08 -47.66
N VAL A 100 -10.90 -19.38 -46.53
CA VAL A 100 -11.96 -19.68 -45.55
C VAL A 100 -13.17 -18.80 -45.82
N GLU A 101 -14.13 -19.31 -46.57
CA GLU A 101 -15.43 -18.67 -46.89
C GLU A 101 -16.46 -18.82 -45.76
N ASN A 102 -16.04 -18.71 -44.49
CA ASN A 102 -17.00 -18.83 -43.39
C ASN A 102 -17.73 -17.47 -43.20
N PRO A 103 -19.07 -17.41 -43.42
CA PRO A 103 -19.82 -16.15 -43.34
C PRO A 103 -19.87 -15.56 -41.92
N ASN A 104 -19.63 -16.37 -40.88
CA ASN A 104 -19.55 -15.91 -39.49
C ASN A 104 -18.12 -15.53 -39.07
N ARG A 105 -17.13 -15.64 -39.97
CA ARG A 105 -15.73 -15.34 -39.66
C ARG A 105 -15.51 -13.85 -39.62
N ARG A 106 -15.17 -13.36 -38.43
CA ARG A 106 -14.83 -11.97 -38.17
C ARG A 106 -13.36 -11.74 -38.56
N VAL A 107 -13.12 -11.04 -39.67
CA VAL A 107 -11.77 -10.65 -40.07
C VAL A 107 -11.42 -9.34 -39.36
N VAL A 108 -10.53 -9.41 -38.37
CA VAL A 108 -10.01 -8.21 -37.69
C VAL A 108 -9.02 -7.53 -38.62
N LYS A 109 -9.38 -6.36 -39.15
CA LYS A 109 -8.48 -5.52 -39.96
C LYS A 109 -7.92 -4.42 -39.07
N ASN A 110 -6.63 -4.47 -38.79
CA ASN A 110 -5.95 -3.46 -37.98
C ASN A 110 -5.78 -2.19 -38.82
N LYS A 111 -6.59 -1.16 -38.53
CA LYS A 111 -6.45 0.16 -39.17
C LYS A 111 -5.41 0.98 -38.39
N LYS A 112 -4.50 1.63 -39.11
CA LYS A 112 -3.50 2.52 -38.50
C LYS A 112 -4.19 3.75 -37.91
N PHE A 113 -3.80 4.11 -36.67
CA PHE A 113 -4.38 5.20 -35.88
C PHE A 113 -4.50 6.54 -36.63
N LYS A 114 -3.57 6.82 -37.56
CA LYS A 114 -3.51 8.05 -38.35
C LYS A 114 -4.66 8.24 -39.35
N ASN A 115 -5.42 7.19 -39.66
CA ASN A 115 -6.53 7.23 -40.63
C ASN A 115 -7.93 7.23 -39.96
N LEU A 116 -8.01 7.42 -38.64
CA LEU A 116 -9.28 7.56 -37.92
C LEU A 116 -9.69 9.04 -37.90
N GLU A 117 -10.76 9.39 -38.60
CA GLU A 117 -11.41 10.71 -38.47
C GLU A 117 -12.15 10.79 -37.13
N PHE A 118 -11.65 11.61 -36.20
CA PHE A 118 -12.20 11.82 -34.86
C PHE A 118 -13.47 12.70 -34.82
N ASN A 119 -14.03 13.08 -35.96
CA ASN A 119 -15.15 14.03 -36.05
C ASN A 119 -16.55 13.39 -35.91
N GLN A 120 -16.65 12.12 -35.53
CA GLN A 120 -17.92 11.53 -35.13
C GLN A 120 -17.95 11.49 -33.61
N GLU A 121 -18.90 12.22 -33.02
CA GLU A 121 -19.24 12.10 -31.60
C GLU A 121 -19.53 10.63 -31.31
N VAL A 122 -18.53 9.92 -30.79
CA VAL A 122 -18.68 8.53 -30.39
C VAL A 122 -19.64 8.56 -29.23
N GLN A 123 -20.91 8.26 -29.50
CA GLN A 123 -21.91 8.10 -28.48
C GLN A 123 -21.50 6.90 -27.65
N LEU A 124 -20.94 7.20 -26.47
CA LEU A 124 -20.47 6.19 -25.52
C LEU A 124 -21.56 5.13 -25.38
N SER A 125 -21.15 3.86 -25.41
CA SER A 125 -22.08 2.75 -25.30
C SER A 125 -22.94 2.95 -24.03
N ARG A 126 -24.20 2.50 -24.04
CA ARG A 126 -25.10 2.65 -22.88
C ARG A 126 -24.43 2.23 -21.56
N ARG A 127 -23.62 1.17 -21.63
CA ARG A 127 -22.80 0.67 -20.51
C ARG A 127 -21.74 1.66 -20.03
N GLU A 128 -21.10 2.36 -20.94
CA GLU A 128 -20.06 3.35 -20.63
C GLU A 128 -20.68 4.62 -20.03
N LYS A 129 -21.84 5.05 -20.53
CA LYS A 129 -22.58 6.20 -19.95
C LYS A 129 -22.96 5.94 -18.49
N GLU A 130 -23.53 4.77 -18.21
CA GLU A 130 -23.91 4.37 -16.84
C GLU A 130 -22.67 4.21 -15.93
N ALA A 131 -21.55 3.71 -16.45
CA ALA A 131 -20.30 3.61 -15.70
C ALA A 131 -19.72 4.98 -15.34
N ILE A 132 -19.71 5.93 -16.28
CA ILE A 132 -19.22 7.29 -16.07
C ILE A 132 -20.12 8.04 -15.09
N GLU A 133 -21.43 7.93 -15.22
CA GLU A 133 -22.36 8.58 -14.30
C GLU A 133 -22.21 8.04 -12.87
N LYS A 134 -22.04 6.72 -12.72
CA LYS A 134 -21.78 6.09 -11.42
C LYS A 134 -20.49 6.61 -10.79
N GLU A 135 -19.44 6.78 -11.59
CA GLU A 135 -18.17 7.31 -11.11
C GLU A 135 -18.29 8.80 -10.74
N GLN A 136 -18.96 9.60 -11.57
CA GLN A 136 -19.25 11.00 -11.26
C GLN A 136 -20.09 11.17 -9.99
N ALA A 137 -21.07 10.30 -9.77
CA ALA A 137 -21.90 10.30 -8.56
C ALA A 137 -21.06 9.98 -7.31
N ARG A 138 -20.17 8.98 -7.39
CA ARG A 138 -19.21 8.68 -6.31
C ARG A 138 -18.30 9.86 -6.02
N GLN A 139 -17.70 10.45 -7.05
CA GLN A 139 -16.84 11.62 -6.90
C GLN A 139 -17.58 12.80 -6.28
N ARG A 140 -18.82 13.06 -6.70
CA ARG A 140 -19.67 14.09 -6.08
C ARG A 140 -19.94 13.80 -4.61
N TYR A 141 -20.28 12.56 -4.25
CA TYR A 141 -20.49 12.19 -2.86
C TYR A 141 -19.21 12.38 -2.03
N LEU A 142 -18.07 11.92 -2.52
CA LEU A 142 -16.77 12.11 -1.86
C LEU A 142 -16.42 13.59 -1.69
N LYS A 143 -16.67 14.41 -2.72
CA LYS A 143 -16.48 15.85 -2.66
C LYS A 143 -17.39 16.50 -1.62
N LEU A 144 -18.68 16.18 -1.61
CA LEU A 144 -19.63 16.70 -0.61
C LEU A 144 -19.28 16.24 0.81
N HIS A 145 -18.78 15.02 0.96
CA HIS A 145 -18.32 14.51 2.25
C HIS A 145 -17.07 15.26 2.72
N ALA A 146 -16.10 15.49 1.83
CA ALA A 146 -14.92 16.29 2.13
C ALA A 146 -15.27 17.73 2.49
N GLU A 147 -16.27 18.32 1.82
CA GLU A 147 -16.83 19.64 2.14
C GLU A 147 -17.61 19.67 3.47
N GLY A 148 -17.86 18.52 4.11
CA GLY A 148 -18.61 18.47 5.36
C GLY A 148 -20.12 18.61 5.17
N LYS A 149 -20.65 18.42 3.95
CA LYS A 149 -22.06 18.62 3.64
C LYS A 149 -22.91 17.38 3.82
N THR A 150 -22.34 16.18 3.82
CA THR A 150 -23.06 14.94 4.15
C THR A 150 -23.41 14.90 5.64
N GLU A 151 -24.48 14.21 6.00
CA GLU A 151 -24.93 14.13 7.41
C GLU A 151 -23.86 13.52 8.32
N GLU A 152 -23.15 12.50 7.82
CA GLU A 152 -22.01 11.87 8.49
C GLU A 152 -20.90 12.89 8.79
N ALA A 153 -20.46 13.64 7.78
CA ALA A 153 -19.40 14.62 7.95
C ALA A 153 -19.83 15.79 8.86
N ARG A 154 -21.11 16.20 8.79
CA ARG A 154 -21.66 17.21 9.71
C ARG A 154 -21.63 16.72 11.16
N ALA A 155 -22.00 15.47 11.39
CA ALA A 155 -21.97 14.86 12.72
C ALA A 155 -20.54 14.79 13.27
N ASP A 156 -19.58 14.39 12.45
CA ASP A 156 -18.17 14.35 12.84
C ASP A 156 -17.61 15.74 13.14
N LEU A 157 -17.92 16.74 12.30
CA LEU A 157 -17.55 18.13 12.57
C LEU A 157 -18.18 18.66 13.86
N ALA A 158 -19.46 18.35 14.11
CA ALA A 158 -20.14 18.72 15.35
C ALA A 158 -19.47 18.07 16.58
N ARG A 159 -19.11 16.78 16.48
CA ARG A 159 -18.36 16.07 17.52
C ARG A 159 -17.01 16.72 17.80
N LEU A 160 -16.26 17.06 16.75
CA LEU A 160 -14.98 17.76 16.88
C LEU A 160 -15.14 19.15 17.49
N ALA A 161 -16.20 19.89 17.14
CA ALA A 161 -16.49 21.20 17.71
C ALA A 161 -16.77 21.12 19.22
N ILE A 162 -17.49 20.09 19.69
CA ILE A 162 -17.71 19.85 21.13
C ILE A 162 -16.38 19.61 21.84
N ILE A 163 -15.49 18.79 21.28
CA ILE A 163 -14.18 18.52 21.87
C ILE A 163 -13.33 19.79 21.94
N ARG A 164 -13.33 20.61 20.89
CA ARG A 164 -12.63 21.90 20.88
C ARG A 164 -13.14 22.82 21.98
N LYS A 165 -14.46 22.99 22.09
CA LYS A 165 -15.08 23.78 23.17
C LYS A 165 -14.68 23.28 24.56
N ASN A 166 -14.78 21.97 24.80
CA ASN A 166 -14.40 21.40 26.10
C ASN A 166 -12.90 21.63 26.43
N ARG A 167 -12.02 21.58 25.42
CA ARG A 167 -10.59 21.86 25.61
C ARG A 167 -10.33 23.32 25.89
N GLU A 168 -10.98 24.22 25.17
CA GLU A 168 -10.87 25.67 25.37
C GLU A 168 -11.42 26.07 26.75
N GLU A 169 -12.56 25.54 27.16
CA GLU A 169 -13.13 25.76 28.49
C GLU A 169 -12.23 25.21 29.60
N ALA A 170 -11.66 24.01 29.43
CA ALA A 170 -10.72 23.46 30.40
C ALA A 170 -9.42 24.28 30.49
N ALA A 171 -8.92 24.79 29.36
CA ALA A 171 -7.74 25.66 29.33
C ALA A 171 -8.03 27.01 30.02
N LYS A 172 -9.18 27.63 29.75
CA LYS A 172 -9.63 28.85 30.43
C LYS A 172 -9.78 28.65 31.94
N LYS A 173 -10.46 27.59 32.36
CA LYS A 173 -10.58 27.24 33.80
C LYS A 173 -9.22 27.05 34.46
N ARG A 174 -8.28 26.36 33.80
CA ARG A 174 -6.92 26.19 34.33
C ARG A 174 -6.17 27.52 34.43
N GLN A 175 -6.32 28.43 33.47
CA GLN A 175 -5.71 29.76 33.51
C GLN A 175 -6.31 30.63 34.62
N GLU A 176 -7.63 30.62 34.79
CA GLU A 176 -8.32 31.34 35.87
C GLU A 176 -7.92 30.81 37.26
N GLU A 177 -7.86 29.49 37.43
CA GLU A 177 -7.38 28.89 38.68
C GLU A 177 -5.90 29.19 38.95
N ALA A 178 -5.05 29.21 37.91
CA ALA A 178 -3.65 29.59 38.05
C ALA A 178 -3.51 31.05 38.47
N ALA A 179 -4.21 31.97 37.80
CA ALA A 179 -4.21 33.39 38.15
C ALA A 179 -4.77 33.65 39.56
N ALA A 180 -5.81 32.93 39.98
CA ALA A 180 -6.35 33.03 41.34
C ALA A 180 -5.36 32.52 42.40
N LYS A 181 -4.65 31.42 42.11
CA LYS A 181 -3.59 30.89 42.98
C LYS A 181 -2.40 31.83 43.07
N GLU A 182 -1.98 32.43 41.95
CA GLU A 182 -0.93 33.43 41.92
C GLU A 182 -1.32 34.68 42.71
N ALA A 183 -2.52 35.24 42.49
CA ALA A 183 -3.03 36.36 43.27
C ALA A 183 -3.15 36.04 44.77
N ALA A 184 -3.56 34.83 45.13
CA ALA A 184 -3.59 34.37 46.52
C ALA A 184 -2.17 34.20 47.11
N SER A 185 -1.19 33.80 46.30
CA SER A 185 0.21 33.70 46.73
C SER A 185 0.88 35.07 46.90
N ILE A 186 0.54 36.05 46.05
CA ILE A 186 1.05 37.43 46.13
C ILE A 186 0.41 38.18 47.31
N ARG A 187 -0.85 37.87 47.62
CA ARG A 187 -1.58 38.46 48.76
C ARG A 187 -1.12 37.92 50.12
N ARG A 188 -0.41 36.78 50.15
CA ARG A 188 0.04 36.11 51.36
C ARG A 188 1.46 36.53 51.72
#